data_AF-A0A0F6T7Z7-F1
#
_entry.id   AF-A0A0F6T7Z7-F1
#
_cell.length_a   1.000
_cell.length_b   1.000
_cell.length_c   1.000
_cell.angle_alpha   90.00
_cell.angle_beta   90.00
_cell.angle_gamma   90.00
#
_symmetry.space_group_name_H-M   'P 1'
#
loop_
_entity.id
_entity.type
_entity.pdbx_description
1 polymer ?
#
loop_
_entity_poly.entity_id
_entity_poly.type
_entity_poly.pdbx_seq_one_letter_code
_entity_poly.pdbx_strand_id
1 'polypeptide(L)'
;PKSVSDIASVIRHIWMMGPHSQLTVAARGRGHSLQGQAQTRHGIVIHMESLQPQKLKVHGVGGGTTPFVDVSGGELWINILHETLKYGLAPKSWTDYLHLTVGGTLSNAGISGQAFRHGPQISNVHQLEVVTGKGEILNCSERQNSDLFHGVLGGLGQFGIITRARIALEPAPTMVKWMRVLYLDFAAFARDQERLISSDDDKFDYIEGFVIINRTGLLDSWRLSFTPEDPIEASKFKSDGRNLYCLEVAKYFKLDQDKKDVMNQEVKESLSELNYISSTLFSSEVTYQEFLDRVHVSEMKLRSKGQWEVPHPWLNLLVPRSRVNEFAKGVFGNILTDTSNGPVIVYPVNKSKWDNRS
;
A
#
# COMPACT_ATOMS: atom_id res chain seq x y z
N PRO A 1 24.85 -7.98 -2.87
CA PRO A 1 25.73 -8.16 -1.69
C PRO A 1 25.43 -9.51 -1.05
N LYS A 2 26.41 -10.25 -0.53
CA LYS A 2 26.18 -11.50 0.22
C LYS A 2 25.97 -11.23 1.71
N SER A 3 26.47 -10.11 2.21
CA SER A 3 26.32 -9.69 3.60
C SER A 3 26.11 -8.18 3.74
N VAL A 4 25.66 -7.74 4.91
CA VAL A 4 25.60 -6.30 5.27
C VAL A 4 27.02 -5.70 5.31
N SER A 5 28.02 -6.50 5.66
CA SER A 5 29.43 -6.09 5.63
C SER A 5 29.89 -5.71 4.22
N ASP A 6 29.40 -6.39 3.18
CA ASP A 6 29.74 -6.04 1.79
C ASP A 6 29.23 -4.64 1.44
N ILE A 7 28.00 -4.32 1.86
CA ILE A 7 27.38 -3.01 1.66
C ILE A 7 28.19 -1.94 2.40
N ALA A 8 28.47 -2.17 3.69
CA ALA A 8 29.25 -1.27 4.52
C ALA A 8 30.67 -1.05 3.99
N SER A 9 31.32 -2.11 3.49
CA SER A 9 32.68 -2.05 2.93
C SER A 9 32.73 -1.21 1.66
N VAL A 10 31.77 -1.38 0.75
CA VAL A 10 31.66 -0.56 -0.48
C VAL A 10 31.44 0.90 -0.14
N ILE A 11 30.48 1.21 0.75
CA ILE A 11 30.19 2.60 1.13
C ILE A 11 31.40 3.22 1.84
N ARG A 12 32.02 2.51 2.77
CA ARG A 12 33.20 2.99 3.49
C ARG A 12 34.37 3.24 2.56
N HIS A 13 34.58 2.37 1.57
CA HIS A 13 35.62 2.56 0.56
C HIS A 13 35.41 3.86 -0.22
N ILE A 14 34.19 4.13 -0.68
CA ILE A 14 33.85 5.36 -1.39
C ILE A 14 33.99 6.58 -0.47
N TRP A 15 33.52 6.49 0.77
CA TRP A 15 33.67 7.54 1.77
C TRP A 15 35.15 7.92 2.00
N MET A 16 36.04 6.92 2.09
CA MET A 16 37.49 7.13 2.27
C MET A 16 38.19 7.75 1.06
N MET A 17 37.62 7.65 -0.16
CA MET A 17 38.14 8.40 -1.31
C MET A 17 37.99 9.91 -1.15
N GLY A 18 37.16 10.35 -0.21
CA GLY A 18 36.95 11.75 0.11
C GLY A 18 36.13 12.51 -0.94
N PRO A 19 36.01 13.84 -0.78
CA PRO A 19 35.07 14.66 -1.54
C PRO A 19 35.42 14.82 -3.04
N HIS A 20 36.59 14.37 -3.48
CA HIS A 20 37.00 14.43 -4.88
C HIS A 20 36.42 13.29 -5.73
N SER A 21 35.96 12.21 -5.10
CA SER A 21 35.30 11.11 -5.81
C SER A 21 33.90 11.52 -6.27
N GLN A 22 33.58 11.20 -7.52
CA GLN A 22 32.23 11.39 -8.09
C GLN A 22 31.39 10.11 -8.03
N LEU A 23 31.92 9.03 -7.42
CA LEU A 23 31.19 7.78 -7.29
C LEU A 23 30.01 7.95 -6.34
N THR A 24 28.84 7.52 -6.80
CA THR A 24 27.61 7.48 -6.01
C THR A 24 27.11 6.04 -5.90
N VAL A 25 26.28 5.79 -4.88
CA VAL A 25 25.70 4.48 -4.61
C VAL A 25 24.19 4.60 -4.61
N ALA A 26 23.51 3.69 -5.30
CA ALA A 26 22.05 3.55 -5.24
C ALA A 26 21.68 2.15 -4.73
N ALA A 27 20.90 2.07 -3.66
CA ALA A 27 20.27 0.82 -3.26
C ALA A 27 19.05 0.56 -4.14
N ARG A 28 19.07 -0.55 -4.88
CA ARG A 28 17.96 -0.98 -5.73
C ARG A 28 17.24 -2.15 -5.08
N GLY A 29 15.99 -1.92 -4.69
CA GLY A 29 15.03 -2.99 -4.40
C GLY A 29 14.51 -3.64 -5.69
N ARG A 30 13.18 -3.80 -5.82
CA ARG A 30 12.56 -4.36 -7.04
C ARG A 30 12.58 -3.42 -8.26
N GLY A 31 13.11 -2.20 -8.12
CA GLY A 31 13.24 -1.26 -9.23
C GLY A 31 11.94 -0.61 -9.70
N HIS A 32 10.93 -0.52 -8.83
CA HIS A 32 9.64 0.14 -9.11
C HIS A 32 9.67 1.69 -9.09
N SER A 33 10.85 2.30 -9.01
CA SER A 33 11.02 3.75 -9.13
C SER A 33 10.68 4.23 -10.55
N LEU A 34 9.93 5.33 -10.66
CA LEU A 34 9.38 5.79 -11.93
C LEU A 34 10.33 6.69 -12.73
N GLN A 35 11.28 7.35 -12.07
CA GLN A 35 12.14 8.40 -12.64
C GLN A 35 13.61 8.21 -12.23
N GLY A 36 14.05 6.96 -12.09
CA GLY A 36 15.47 6.64 -11.86
C GLY A 36 15.97 6.82 -10.43
N GLN A 37 15.11 6.99 -9.42
CA GLN A 37 15.52 7.17 -8.02
C GLN A 37 16.39 6.01 -7.47
N ALA A 38 16.20 4.80 -7.98
CA ALA A 38 17.00 3.61 -7.63
C ALA A 38 18.17 3.34 -8.61
N GLN A 39 18.56 4.34 -9.40
CA GLN A 39 19.66 4.27 -10.36
C GLN A 39 20.76 5.25 -9.97
N THR A 40 21.97 4.99 -10.48
CA THR A 40 23.07 5.95 -10.45
C THR A 40 23.78 5.93 -11.79
N ARG A 41 24.16 7.11 -12.27
CA ARG A 41 24.95 7.27 -13.49
C ARG A 41 26.44 7.14 -13.15
N HIS A 42 27.13 6.19 -13.78
CA HIS A 42 28.56 5.92 -13.54
C HIS A 42 28.91 5.60 -12.07
N GLY A 43 27.93 5.14 -11.28
CA GLY A 43 28.12 4.72 -9.89
C GLY A 43 27.88 3.23 -9.68
N ILE A 44 27.64 2.86 -8.41
CA ILE A 44 27.40 1.48 -8.00
C ILE A 44 25.93 1.30 -7.61
N VAL A 45 25.27 0.34 -8.25
CA VAL A 45 23.93 -0.09 -7.84
C VAL A 45 24.06 -1.32 -6.94
N ILE A 46 23.55 -1.22 -5.71
CA ILE A 46 23.47 -2.34 -4.77
C ILE A 46 22.12 -3.03 -4.97
N HIS A 47 22.14 -4.22 -5.56
CA HIS A 47 20.94 -5.05 -5.72
C HIS A 47 20.53 -5.68 -4.37
N MET A 48 19.54 -5.08 -3.70
CA MET A 48 19.19 -5.41 -2.31
C MET A 48 18.54 -6.78 -2.17
N GLU A 49 17.81 -7.26 -3.18
CA GLU A 49 17.23 -8.61 -3.19
C GLU A 49 18.31 -9.72 -3.20
N SER A 50 19.56 -9.39 -3.55
CA SER A 50 20.67 -10.35 -3.44
C SER A 50 21.24 -10.49 -2.02
N LEU A 51 20.90 -9.58 -1.09
CA LEU A 51 21.35 -9.68 0.29
C LEU A 51 20.88 -11.02 0.85
N GLN A 52 21.81 -11.86 1.31
CA GLN A 52 21.48 -13.23 1.69
C GLN A 52 20.25 -13.24 2.60
N PRO A 53 19.24 -14.06 2.27
CA PRO A 53 17.99 -14.05 3.00
C PRO A 53 18.29 -14.49 4.43
N GLN A 54 18.25 -13.54 5.36
CA GLN A 54 18.07 -13.91 6.76
C GLN A 54 16.68 -14.53 6.83
N LYS A 55 16.58 -15.73 7.42
CA LYS A 55 15.28 -16.35 7.68
C LYS A 55 14.41 -15.33 8.43
N LEU A 56 13.23 -15.02 7.90
CA LEU A 56 12.27 -14.13 8.55
C LEU A 56 11.98 -14.68 9.94
N LYS A 57 12.04 -13.82 10.96
CA LYS A 57 11.83 -14.23 12.36
C LYS A 57 10.59 -13.54 12.90
N VAL A 58 9.57 -14.34 13.17
CA VAL A 58 8.33 -13.90 13.82
C VAL A 58 8.48 -14.05 15.32
N HIS A 59 8.11 -13.02 16.07
CA HIS A 59 8.25 -12.93 17.51
C HIS A 59 6.92 -12.55 18.17
N GLY A 60 6.76 -12.85 19.46
CA GLY A 60 5.59 -12.45 20.26
C GLY A 60 4.33 -13.29 20.01
N VAL A 61 4.43 -14.43 19.33
CA VAL A 61 3.28 -15.32 19.08
C VAL A 61 2.79 -15.92 20.40
N GLY A 62 1.54 -15.61 20.79
CA GLY A 62 0.92 -16.11 22.02
C GLY A 62 1.49 -15.53 23.33
N GLY A 63 2.44 -14.60 23.25
CA GLY A 63 2.92 -13.83 24.40
C GLY A 63 2.12 -12.54 24.55
N GLY A 64 1.96 -12.02 25.77
CA GLY A 64 1.25 -10.76 26.03
C GLY A 64 1.91 -9.49 25.47
N THR A 65 2.85 -9.60 24.52
CA THR A 65 3.53 -8.50 23.84
C THR A 65 3.05 -8.37 22.40
N THR A 66 3.14 -7.17 21.83
CA THR A 66 2.77 -6.96 20.42
C THR A 66 3.69 -7.79 19.50
N PRO A 67 3.13 -8.65 18.64
CA PRO A 67 3.95 -9.47 17.76
C PRO A 67 4.61 -8.62 16.67
N PHE A 68 5.77 -9.08 16.20
CA PHE A 68 6.53 -8.41 15.16
C PHE A 68 7.32 -9.41 14.31
N VAL A 69 7.77 -8.97 13.14
CA VAL A 69 8.69 -9.73 12.27
C VAL A 69 9.96 -8.93 12.01
N ASP A 70 11.11 -9.58 12.17
CA ASP A 70 12.41 -9.06 11.71
C ASP A 70 12.67 -9.56 10.28
N VAL A 71 12.87 -8.63 9.34
CA VAL A 71 12.99 -8.91 7.89
C VAL A 71 14.14 -8.13 7.26
N SER A 72 14.71 -8.67 6.17
CA SER A 72 15.71 -7.97 5.35
C SER A 72 15.08 -6.74 4.67
N GLY A 73 15.85 -5.66 4.53
CA GLY A 73 15.42 -4.49 3.74
C GLY A 73 15.25 -4.78 2.25
N GLY A 74 15.87 -5.87 1.76
CA GLY A 74 15.67 -6.37 0.40
C GLY A 74 14.52 -7.38 0.24
N GLU A 75 13.81 -7.73 1.32
CA GLU A 75 12.71 -8.70 1.26
C GLU A 75 11.45 -8.08 0.64
N LEU A 76 10.67 -8.88 -0.08
CA LEU A 76 9.39 -8.47 -0.65
C LEU A 76 8.23 -8.65 0.34
N TRP A 77 7.27 -7.73 0.33
CA TRP A 77 6.10 -7.79 1.21
C TRP A 77 5.27 -9.07 1.04
N ILE A 78 5.16 -9.62 -0.18
CA ILE A 78 4.46 -10.89 -0.44
C ILE A 78 5.09 -12.06 0.32
N ASN A 79 6.42 -12.12 0.44
CA ASN A 79 7.11 -13.19 1.18
C ASN A 79 6.89 -13.05 2.68
N ILE A 80 6.82 -11.81 3.18
CA ILE A 80 6.50 -11.51 4.57
C ILE A 80 5.08 -11.98 4.88
N LEU A 81 4.10 -11.65 4.02
CA LEU A 81 2.73 -12.12 4.16
C LEU A 81 2.66 -13.65 4.26
N HIS A 82 3.28 -14.36 3.30
CA HIS A 82 3.28 -15.82 3.29
C HIS A 82 3.91 -16.42 4.56
N GLU A 83 4.99 -15.84 5.07
CA GLU A 83 5.63 -16.36 6.29
C GLU A 83 4.80 -16.05 7.54
N THR A 84 4.31 -14.83 7.71
CA THR A 84 3.59 -14.43 8.92
C THR A 84 2.23 -15.13 9.02
N LEU A 85 1.58 -15.44 7.89
CA LEU A 85 0.33 -16.19 7.88
C LEU A 85 0.46 -17.60 8.47
N LYS A 86 1.65 -18.23 8.39
CA LYS A 86 1.93 -19.53 9.07
C LYS A 86 1.80 -19.44 10.59
N TYR A 87 1.88 -18.24 11.14
CA TYR A 87 1.71 -17.94 12.56
C TYR A 87 0.35 -17.31 12.87
N GLY A 88 -0.56 -17.22 11.89
CA GLY A 88 -1.84 -16.53 12.04
C GLY A 88 -1.69 -15.02 12.23
N LEU A 89 -0.61 -14.43 11.71
CA LEU A 89 -0.28 -13.01 11.86
C LEU A 89 -0.05 -12.34 10.49
N ALA A 90 -0.19 -11.02 10.46
CA ALA A 90 0.06 -10.21 9.27
C ALA A 90 0.50 -8.79 9.64
N PRO A 91 1.29 -8.10 8.78
CA PRO A 91 1.45 -6.65 8.84
C PRO A 91 0.11 -5.91 8.82
N LYS A 92 0.05 -4.77 9.53
CA LYS A 92 -1.19 -3.96 9.70
C LYS A 92 -1.44 -3.00 8.53
N SER A 93 -0.39 -2.58 7.86
CA SER A 93 -0.41 -1.55 6.82
C SER A 93 0.35 -2.03 5.59
N TRP A 94 -0.23 -1.78 4.41
CA TRP A 94 0.18 -2.38 3.15
C TRP A 94 0.42 -1.34 2.06
N THR A 95 0.91 -1.83 0.93
CA THR A 95 0.85 -1.17 -0.38
C THR A 95 -0.08 -1.98 -1.28
N ASP A 96 -0.73 -1.36 -2.26
CA ASP A 96 -1.65 -2.09 -3.15
C ASP A 96 -0.96 -3.21 -3.94
N TYR A 97 0.34 -3.07 -4.17
CA TYR A 97 1.18 -4.05 -4.84
C TYR A 97 2.25 -4.57 -3.88
N LEU A 98 2.27 -5.89 -3.64
CA LEU A 98 3.11 -6.52 -2.61
C LEU A 98 4.50 -6.95 -3.08
N HIS A 99 4.79 -6.89 -4.37
CA HIS A 99 6.10 -7.24 -4.91
C HIS A 99 7.04 -6.01 -4.89
N LEU A 100 7.02 -5.30 -3.77
CA LEU A 100 7.90 -4.18 -3.44
C LEU A 100 8.79 -4.59 -2.27
N THR A 101 10.01 -4.06 -2.22
CA THR A 101 10.92 -4.35 -1.10
C THR A 101 10.61 -3.50 0.12
N VAL A 102 10.83 -4.04 1.31
CA VAL A 102 10.67 -3.35 2.61
C VAL A 102 11.42 -2.03 2.63
N GLY A 103 12.73 -2.05 2.34
CA GLY A 103 13.55 -0.83 2.35
C GLY A 103 13.09 0.20 1.34
N GLY A 104 12.52 -0.23 0.21
CA GLY A 104 12.02 0.66 -0.84
C GLY A 104 10.76 1.41 -0.40
N THR A 105 9.78 0.71 0.16
CA THR A 105 8.53 1.34 0.60
C THR A 105 8.72 2.17 1.86
N LEU A 106 9.53 1.70 2.82
CA LEU A 106 9.87 2.46 4.03
C LEU A 106 10.68 3.72 3.75
N SER A 107 11.47 3.76 2.68
CA SER A 107 12.15 4.99 2.23
C SER A 107 11.21 6.01 1.60
N ASN A 108 9.93 5.68 1.37
CA ASN A 108 8.90 6.58 0.83
C ASN A 108 7.79 6.82 1.86
N ALA A 109 6.93 5.83 2.07
CA ALA A 109 5.88 5.82 3.10
C ALA A 109 5.23 4.43 3.20
N GLY A 110 4.80 3.89 2.04
CA GLY A 110 4.01 2.67 1.95
C GLY A 110 2.55 2.91 2.36
N ILE A 111 1.69 3.23 1.40
CA ILE A 111 0.29 3.65 1.65
C ILE A 111 -0.63 2.71 0.87
N SER A 112 -1.76 2.36 1.49
CA SER A 112 -2.91 1.68 0.91
C SER A 112 -4.13 1.99 1.81
N GLY A 113 -5.29 1.43 1.48
CA GLY A 113 -6.55 1.66 2.17
C GLY A 113 -6.61 1.31 3.66
N GLN A 114 -5.57 0.76 4.29
CA GLN A 114 -5.48 0.58 5.75
C GLN A 114 -4.83 1.79 6.47
N ALA A 115 -4.20 2.69 5.72
CA ALA A 115 -3.40 3.78 6.29
C ALA A 115 -4.24 4.80 7.07
N PHE A 116 -5.55 4.91 6.82
CA PHE A 116 -6.43 5.76 7.62
C PHE A 116 -6.52 5.29 9.09
N ARG A 117 -6.39 3.99 9.34
CA ARG A 117 -6.49 3.37 10.67
C ARG A 117 -5.13 3.17 11.32
N HIS A 118 -4.19 2.57 10.57
CA HIS A 118 -2.89 2.15 11.08
C HIS A 118 -1.73 3.08 10.71
N GLY A 119 -1.99 4.10 9.90
CA GLY A 119 -0.93 4.90 9.27
C GLY A 119 -0.24 4.14 8.14
N PRO A 120 0.65 4.81 7.40
CA PRO A 120 1.49 4.17 6.39
C PRO A 120 2.42 3.11 6.99
N GLN A 121 3.11 2.33 6.16
CA GLN A 121 4.08 1.32 6.60
C GLN A 121 5.17 1.92 7.49
N ILE A 122 5.63 3.16 7.21
CA ILE A 122 6.61 3.86 8.03
C ILE A 122 6.15 4.11 9.48
N SER A 123 4.84 4.15 9.75
CA SER A 123 4.29 4.28 11.11
C SER A 123 4.22 2.93 11.86
N ASN A 124 4.55 1.82 11.20
CA ASN A 124 4.39 0.45 11.72
C ASN A 124 5.73 -0.29 11.88
N VAL A 125 6.83 0.46 12.03
CA VAL A 125 8.18 -0.06 12.25
C VAL A 125 8.65 0.26 13.66
N HIS A 126 9.29 -0.69 14.33
CA HIS A 126 9.81 -0.52 15.69
C HIS A 126 11.33 -0.30 15.74
N GLN A 127 12.06 -0.84 14.78
CA GLN A 127 13.52 -0.77 14.73
C GLN A 127 14.02 -0.98 13.29
N LEU A 128 15.14 -0.35 12.96
CA LEU A 128 15.84 -0.52 11.70
C LEU A 128 17.33 -0.82 11.95
N GLU A 129 17.93 -1.59 11.05
CA GLU A 129 19.39 -1.63 10.85
C GLU A 129 19.71 -0.89 9.57
N VAL A 130 20.64 0.05 9.64
CA VAL A 130 20.98 0.97 8.56
C VAL A 130 22.49 0.99 8.35
N VAL A 131 22.93 0.90 7.10
CA VAL A 131 24.29 1.25 6.69
C VAL A 131 24.29 2.73 6.29
N THR A 132 24.92 3.59 7.09
CA THR A 132 24.97 5.04 6.84
C THR A 132 25.81 5.38 5.62
N GLY A 133 25.75 6.63 5.13
CA GLY A 133 26.64 7.14 4.07
C GLY A 133 28.14 7.11 4.40
N LYS A 134 28.51 6.84 5.67
CA LYS A 134 29.90 6.65 6.12
C LYS A 134 30.32 5.17 6.14
N GLY A 135 29.40 4.25 5.86
CA GLY A 135 29.63 2.81 5.94
C GLY A 135 29.63 2.28 7.37
N GLU A 136 28.95 2.96 8.29
CA GLU A 136 28.70 2.49 9.66
C GLU A 136 27.40 1.68 9.69
N ILE A 137 27.40 0.54 10.39
CA ILE A 137 26.20 -0.28 10.58
C ILE A 137 25.59 0.10 11.92
N LEU A 138 24.42 0.74 11.91
CA LEU A 138 23.76 1.24 13.10
C LEU A 138 22.37 0.61 13.25
N ASN A 139 22.03 0.21 14.48
CA ASN A 139 20.65 -0.07 14.84
C ASN A 139 20.00 1.23 15.32
N CYS A 140 18.78 1.52 14.87
CA CYS A 140 18.03 2.69 15.27
C CYS A 140 16.56 2.37 15.54
N SER A 141 15.96 3.10 16.49
CA SER A 141 14.57 3.02 16.93
C SER A 141 14.18 4.36 17.55
N GLU A 142 12.93 4.52 18.03
CA GLU A 142 12.53 5.72 18.77
C GLU A 142 13.42 6.03 19.99
N ARG A 143 14.09 5.02 20.57
CA ARG A 143 14.90 5.16 21.79
C ARG A 143 16.41 5.06 21.56
N GLN A 144 16.84 4.76 20.34
CA GLN A 144 18.24 4.55 19.99
C GLN A 144 18.52 5.15 18.62
N ASN A 145 19.47 6.09 18.52
CA ASN A 145 19.77 6.78 17.26
C ASN A 145 18.48 7.32 16.58
N SER A 146 17.61 7.96 17.36
CA SER A 146 16.26 8.36 16.95
C SER A 146 16.25 9.26 15.71
N ASP A 147 17.21 10.17 15.62
CA ASP A 147 17.31 11.09 14.48
C ASP A 147 17.57 10.33 13.18
N LEU A 148 18.38 9.26 13.24
CA LEU A 148 18.57 8.38 12.09
C LEU A 148 17.30 7.57 11.81
N PHE A 149 16.63 7.05 12.84
CA PHE A 149 15.40 6.26 12.69
C PHE A 149 14.30 7.04 11.96
N HIS A 150 14.03 8.27 12.41
CA HIS A 150 13.06 9.14 11.75
C HIS A 150 13.56 9.63 10.39
N GLY A 151 14.86 9.98 10.28
CA GLY A 151 15.43 10.45 9.02
C GLY A 151 15.34 9.44 7.88
N VAL A 152 15.51 8.13 8.14
CA VAL A 152 15.46 7.12 7.06
C VAL A 152 14.04 6.74 6.64
N LEU A 153 13.04 6.89 7.50
CA LEU A 153 11.64 6.62 7.20
C LEU A 153 11.08 7.76 6.34
N GLY A 154 10.73 7.49 5.08
CA GLY A 154 10.42 8.55 4.12
C GLY A 154 11.65 9.34 3.63
N GLY A 155 12.85 8.94 4.05
CA GLY A 155 14.10 9.65 3.76
C GLY A 155 14.67 9.48 2.37
N LEU A 156 13.93 8.86 1.43
CA LEU A 156 14.31 8.67 0.02
C LEU A 156 15.71 8.05 -0.17
N GLY A 157 16.14 7.20 0.76
CA GLY A 157 17.46 6.56 0.77
C GLY A 157 18.65 7.50 1.00
N GLN A 158 18.42 8.74 1.45
CA GLN A 158 19.47 9.77 1.55
C GLN A 158 20.43 9.58 2.73
N PHE A 159 19.94 8.99 3.83
CA PHE A 159 20.69 8.89 5.08
C PHE A 159 21.35 7.53 5.30
N GLY A 160 21.02 6.55 4.47
CA GLY A 160 21.60 5.22 4.52
C GLY A 160 20.74 4.16 3.85
N ILE A 161 21.26 2.93 3.83
CA ILE A 161 20.60 1.76 3.28
C ILE A 161 19.99 0.95 4.43
N ILE A 162 18.66 0.82 4.43
CA ILE A 162 17.95 -0.07 5.36
C ILE A 162 18.29 -1.52 5.01
N THR A 163 18.96 -2.23 5.90
CA THR A 163 19.34 -3.64 5.73
C THR A 163 18.45 -4.60 6.51
N ARG A 164 17.82 -4.13 7.59
CA ARG A 164 16.82 -4.89 8.35
C ARG A 164 15.75 -3.97 8.91
N ALA A 165 14.51 -4.46 9.00
CA ALA A 165 13.42 -3.78 9.67
C ALA A 165 12.68 -4.72 10.62
N ARG A 166 12.20 -4.17 11.74
CA ARG A 166 11.27 -4.81 12.67
C ARG A 166 9.89 -4.24 12.46
N ILE A 167 8.97 -5.03 11.93
CA ILE A 167 7.63 -4.58 11.50
C ILE A 167 6.58 -5.12 12.45
N ALA A 168 5.64 -4.25 12.86
CA ALA A 168 4.53 -4.62 13.72
C ALA A 168 3.56 -5.59 13.01
N LEU A 169 3.08 -6.59 13.75
CA LEU A 169 2.08 -7.55 13.28
C LEU A 169 0.78 -7.46 14.08
N GLU A 170 -0.27 -8.05 13.53
CA GLU A 170 -1.55 -8.30 14.19
C GLU A 170 -2.11 -9.67 13.81
N PRO A 171 -3.11 -10.19 14.54
CA PRO A 171 -3.83 -11.39 14.15
C PRO A 171 -4.40 -11.25 12.73
N ALA A 172 -4.02 -12.17 11.84
CA ALA A 172 -4.51 -12.17 10.48
C ALA A 172 -5.98 -12.64 10.43
N PRO A 173 -6.85 -11.94 9.68
CA PRO A 173 -8.14 -12.49 9.30
C PRO A 173 -7.94 -13.64 8.30
N THR A 174 -8.95 -14.48 8.12
CA THR A 174 -8.90 -15.57 7.12
C THR A 174 -9.53 -15.14 5.80
N MET A 175 -10.60 -14.35 5.87
CA MET A 175 -11.43 -13.96 4.74
C MET A 175 -11.65 -12.44 4.70
N VAL A 176 -12.01 -11.96 3.52
CA VAL A 176 -12.31 -10.56 3.24
C VAL A 176 -13.61 -10.50 2.46
N LYS A 177 -14.58 -9.72 2.96
CA LYS A 177 -15.73 -9.28 2.19
C LYS A 177 -15.33 -8.00 1.47
N TRP A 178 -15.07 -8.11 0.17
CA TRP A 178 -14.59 -7.04 -0.69
C TRP A 178 -15.76 -6.46 -1.49
N MET A 179 -16.00 -5.15 -1.38
CA MET A 179 -17.17 -4.50 -1.94
C MET A 179 -16.81 -3.26 -2.76
N ARG A 180 -17.64 -3.00 -3.77
CA ARG A 180 -17.58 -1.80 -4.61
C ARG A 180 -18.96 -1.23 -4.80
N VAL A 181 -19.04 0.10 -4.76
CA VAL A 181 -20.25 0.89 -5.03
C VAL A 181 -19.90 2.12 -5.85
N LEU A 182 -20.85 2.63 -6.63
CA LEU A 182 -20.66 3.81 -7.49
C LEU A 182 -21.40 5.04 -6.99
N TYR A 183 -20.83 6.20 -7.25
CA TYR A 183 -21.38 7.53 -7.01
C TYR A 183 -21.38 8.33 -8.32
N LEU A 184 -22.36 9.22 -8.47
CA LEU A 184 -22.43 10.21 -9.55
C LEU A 184 -21.77 11.54 -9.17
N ASP A 185 -21.81 11.91 -7.88
CA ASP A 185 -21.31 13.18 -7.37
C ASP A 185 -20.02 12.97 -6.56
N PHE A 186 -18.95 13.70 -6.93
CA PHE A 186 -17.67 13.61 -6.24
C PHE A 186 -17.78 14.07 -4.79
N ALA A 187 -18.58 15.11 -4.53
CA ALA A 187 -18.68 15.66 -3.18
C ALA A 187 -19.38 14.66 -2.23
N ALA A 188 -20.41 13.93 -2.69
CA ALA A 188 -21.01 12.82 -1.96
C ALA A 188 -20.01 11.69 -1.71
N PHE A 189 -19.31 11.25 -2.75
CA PHE A 189 -18.27 10.23 -2.65
C PHE A 189 -17.17 10.58 -1.62
N ALA A 190 -16.64 11.81 -1.69
CA ALA A 190 -15.60 12.28 -0.78
C ALA A 190 -16.12 12.42 0.66
N ARG A 191 -17.34 12.94 0.86
CA ARG A 191 -17.97 13.03 2.19
C ARG A 191 -18.15 11.65 2.82
N ASP A 192 -18.58 10.67 2.04
CA ASP A 192 -18.81 9.31 2.55
C ASP A 192 -17.47 8.60 2.85
N GLN A 193 -16.43 8.78 2.03
CA GLN A 193 -15.07 8.32 2.38
C GLN A 193 -14.58 8.96 3.69
N GLU A 194 -14.72 10.29 3.84
CA GLU A 194 -14.34 11.00 5.06
C GLU A 194 -15.08 10.48 6.29
N ARG A 195 -16.40 10.26 6.17
CA ARG A 195 -17.22 9.69 7.23
C ARG A 195 -16.68 8.33 7.66
N LEU A 196 -16.41 7.44 6.70
CA LEU A 196 -15.93 6.08 6.97
C LEU A 196 -14.56 6.08 7.68
N ILE A 197 -13.65 6.98 7.32
CA ILE A 197 -12.33 7.05 7.96
C ILE A 197 -12.31 7.83 9.29
N SER A 198 -13.38 8.55 9.62
CA SER A 198 -13.50 9.36 10.84
C SER A 198 -14.16 8.61 12.02
N SER A 199 -14.82 7.50 11.72
CA SER A 199 -15.53 6.68 12.70
C SER A 199 -14.54 5.81 13.47
N ASP A 200 -14.57 5.87 14.80
CA ASP A 200 -13.82 4.95 15.66
C ASP A 200 -14.43 3.52 15.67
N ASP A 201 -15.62 3.34 15.10
CA ASP A 201 -16.43 2.11 15.17
C ASP A 201 -15.95 0.91 14.29
N ASP A 202 -14.67 0.84 13.89
CA ASP A 202 -14.09 -0.28 13.12
C ASP A 202 -14.95 -0.79 11.93
N LYS A 203 -15.67 0.12 11.25
CA LYS A 203 -16.69 -0.24 10.24
C LYS A 203 -16.14 -1.03 9.06
N PHE A 204 -15.04 -0.56 8.45
CA PHE A 204 -14.32 -1.26 7.38
C PHE A 204 -12.82 -1.24 7.66
N ASP A 205 -12.11 -2.29 7.24
CA ASP A 205 -10.67 -2.47 7.48
C ASP A 205 -9.80 -1.94 6.34
N TYR A 206 -10.40 -1.68 5.19
CA TYR A 206 -9.77 -1.09 4.01
C TYR A 206 -10.76 -0.14 3.32
N ILE A 207 -10.31 1.06 2.97
CA ILE A 207 -11.09 2.05 2.24
C ILE A 207 -10.20 2.71 1.18
N GLU A 208 -10.59 2.57 -0.08
CA GLU A 208 -10.02 3.31 -1.20
C GLU A 208 -11.12 3.83 -2.13
N GLY A 209 -10.73 4.47 -3.22
CA GLY A 209 -11.66 4.76 -4.29
C GLY A 209 -10.99 5.10 -5.60
N PHE A 210 -11.79 5.07 -6.66
CA PHE A 210 -11.34 5.26 -8.03
C PHE A 210 -12.20 6.29 -8.73
N VAL A 211 -11.57 7.12 -9.55
CA VAL A 211 -12.25 7.98 -10.52
C VAL A 211 -12.34 7.22 -11.84
N ILE A 212 -13.54 7.19 -12.42
CA ILE A 212 -13.83 6.51 -13.67
C ILE A 212 -14.43 7.54 -14.62
N ILE A 213 -13.68 7.90 -15.67
CA ILE A 213 -14.09 8.93 -16.64
C ILE A 213 -14.31 8.25 -17.98
N ASN A 214 -15.51 8.43 -18.54
CA ASN A 214 -15.88 8.02 -19.89
C ASN A 214 -15.51 6.55 -20.23
N ARG A 215 -15.69 5.64 -19.27
CA ARG A 215 -15.36 4.21 -19.44
C ARG A 215 -16.60 3.40 -19.80
N THR A 216 -16.45 2.45 -20.71
CA THR A 216 -17.52 1.53 -21.12
C THR A 216 -17.34 0.13 -20.52
N GLY A 217 -18.44 -0.60 -20.32
CA GLY A 217 -18.40 -2.00 -19.86
C GLY A 217 -17.89 -2.20 -18.43
N LEU A 218 -18.00 -1.17 -17.59
CA LEU A 218 -17.47 -1.18 -16.22
C LEU A 218 -18.05 -2.32 -15.38
N LEU A 219 -19.39 -2.41 -15.31
CA LEU A 219 -20.06 -3.41 -14.48
C LEU A 219 -19.86 -4.83 -15.01
N ASP A 220 -19.76 -5.02 -16.33
CA ASP A 220 -19.46 -6.33 -16.90
C ASP A 220 -18.05 -6.79 -16.55
N SER A 221 -17.09 -5.86 -16.52
CA SER A 221 -15.75 -6.17 -16.00
C SER A 221 -15.77 -6.53 -14.52
N TRP A 222 -16.67 -5.96 -13.72
CA TRP A 222 -16.81 -6.33 -12.30
C TRP A 222 -17.45 -7.70 -12.12
N ARG A 223 -18.44 -8.06 -12.95
CA ARG A 223 -19.10 -9.39 -12.93
C ARG A 223 -18.15 -10.57 -13.09
N LEU A 224 -16.93 -10.34 -13.60
CA LEU A 224 -15.87 -11.36 -13.69
C LEU A 224 -15.28 -11.74 -12.32
N SER A 225 -15.49 -10.95 -11.27
CA SER A 225 -14.87 -11.16 -9.95
C SER A 225 -15.76 -10.79 -8.76
N PHE A 226 -16.88 -10.13 -9.00
CA PHE A 226 -17.85 -9.70 -7.99
C PHE A 226 -19.27 -10.06 -8.41
N THR A 227 -20.10 -10.32 -7.41
CA THR A 227 -21.53 -10.59 -7.55
C THR A 227 -22.32 -9.33 -7.17
N PRO A 228 -23.27 -8.86 -8.00
CA PRO A 228 -24.17 -7.77 -7.62
C PRO A 228 -25.16 -8.25 -6.55
N GLU A 229 -25.47 -7.37 -5.58
CA GLU A 229 -26.47 -7.67 -4.55
C GLU A 229 -27.88 -7.79 -5.15
N ASP A 230 -28.20 -6.93 -6.12
CA ASP A 230 -29.41 -7.02 -6.94
C ASP A 230 -29.02 -7.12 -8.43
N PRO A 231 -28.94 -8.33 -9.01
CA PRO A 231 -28.57 -8.52 -10.41
C PRO A 231 -29.53 -7.85 -11.39
N ILE A 232 -30.82 -7.75 -11.04
CA ILE A 232 -31.85 -7.17 -11.91
C ILE A 232 -31.65 -5.67 -12.00
N GLU A 233 -31.55 -4.98 -10.87
CA GLU A 233 -31.32 -3.54 -10.85
C GLU A 233 -29.92 -3.17 -11.38
N ALA A 234 -28.90 -3.97 -11.07
CA ALA A 234 -27.56 -3.79 -11.61
C ALA A 234 -27.50 -3.91 -13.14
N SER A 235 -28.38 -4.71 -13.76
CA SER A 235 -28.46 -4.83 -15.23
C SER A 235 -29.10 -3.60 -15.90
N LYS A 236 -29.93 -2.85 -15.16
CA LYS A 236 -30.59 -1.63 -15.65
C LYS A 236 -29.67 -0.40 -15.60
N PHE A 237 -28.64 -0.43 -14.77
CA PHE A 237 -27.72 0.70 -14.61
C PHE A 237 -26.80 0.87 -15.83
N LYS A 238 -26.86 2.06 -16.47
CA LYS A 238 -26.00 2.42 -17.59
C LYS A 238 -24.81 3.26 -17.11
N SER A 239 -23.64 2.64 -17.10
CA SER A 239 -22.37 3.29 -16.72
C SER A 239 -21.64 3.98 -17.88
N ASP A 240 -21.90 3.53 -19.11
CA ASP A 240 -21.14 3.93 -20.29
C ASP A 240 -21.16 5.45 -20.51
N GLY A 241 -19.97 5.99 -20.76
CA GLY A 241 -19.77 7.41 -21.09
C GLY A 241 -19.95 8.38 -19.92
N ARG A 242 -20.13 7.89 -18.69
CA ARG A 242 -20.32 8.72 -17.51
C ARG A 242 -19.04 8.90 -16.72
N ASN A 243 -18.96 10.01 -15.99
CA ASN A 243 -18.00 10.20 -14.92
C ASN A 243 -18.61 9.63 -13.63
N LEU A 244 -17.92 8.66 -13.05
CA LEU A 244 -18.35 7.91 -11.88
C LEU A 244 -17.22 7.85 -10.88
N TYR A 245 -17.58 7.70 -9.61
CA TYR A 245 -16.63 7.53 -8.51
C TYR A 245 -16.93 6.21 -7.82
N CYS A 246 -15.95 5.32 -7.77
CA CYS A 246 -16.08 4.02 -7.14
C CYS A 246 -15.52 4.12 -5.73
N LEU A 247 -16.35 3.83 -4.72
CA LEU A 247 -15.88 3.54 -3.37
C LEU A 247 -15.58 2.04 -3.30
N GLU A 248 -14.37 1.70 -2.89
CA GLU A 248 -13.94 0.33 -2.65
C GLU A 248 -13.68 0.15 -1.16
N VAL A 249 -14.36 -0.81 -0.54
CA VAL A 249 -14.22 -1.10 0.89
C VAL A 249 -14.05 -2.59 1.13
N ALA A 250 -13.39 -2.93 2.22
CA ALA A 250 -13.26 -4.32 2.64
C ALA A 250 -13.53 -4.48 4.14
N LYS A 251 -14.22 -5.56 4.51
CA LYS A 251 -14.39 -6.01 5.89
C LYS A 251 -13.68 -7.34 6.07
N TYR A 252 -12.79 -7.41 7.05
CA TYR A 252 -12.01 -8.59 7.39
C TYR A 252 -12.78 -9.44 8.40
N PHE A 253 -12.78 -10.76 8.20
CA PHE A 253 -13.46 -11.67 9.12
C PHE A 253 -12.76 -13.03 9.22
N LYS A 254 -13.07 -13.75 10.30
CA LYS A 254 -12.66 -15.14 10.50
C LYS A 254 -13.75 -16.07 9.99
N LEU A 255 -13.37 -17.18 9.38
CA LEU A 255 -14.29 -18.20 8.87
C LEU A 255 -14.94 -18.96 10.04
N ASP A 256 -15.98 -18.36 10.60
CA ASP A 256 -16.79 -18.85 11.71
C ASP A 256 -18.23 -18.39 11.44
N GLN A 257 -19.19 -19.33 11.37
CA GLN A 257 -20.52 -19.09 10.81
C GLN A 257 -21.28 -18.02 11.59
N ASP A 258 -21.23 -18.08 12.93
CA ASP A 258 -21.89 -17.10 13.80
C ASP A 258 -21.31 -15.69 13.62
N LYS A 259 -19.99 -15.60 13.34
CA LYS A 259 -19.32 -14.31 13.09
C LYS A 259 -19.61 -13.74 11.71
N LYS A 260 -19.93 -14.60 10.74
CA LYS A 260 -20.26 -14.17 9.38
C LYS A 260 -21.58 -13.41 9.33
N ASP A 261 -22.61 -13.89 10.02
CA ASP A 261 -23.92 -13.22 10.02
C ASP A 261 -23.87 -11.87 10.75
N VAL A 262 -23.16 -11.81 11.88
CA VAL A 262 -22.88 -10.54 12.58
C VAL A 262 -22.14 -9.57 11.67
N MET A 263 -21.06 -10.00 11.02
CA MET A 263 -20.30 -9.17 10.07
C MET A 263 -21.18 -8.67 8.92
N ASN A 264 -22.05 -9.53 8.36
CA ASN A 264 -22.96 -9.14 7.29
C ASN A 264 -23.95 -8.05 7.74
N GLN A 265 -24.45 -8.15 8.97
CA GLN A 265 -25.34 -7.15 9.55
C GLN A 265 -24.62 -5.81 9.77
N GLU A 266 -23.42 -5.82 10.36
CA GLU A 266 -22.58 -4.62 10.54
C GLU A 266 -22.28 -3.93 9.21
N VAL A 267 -21.93 -4.71 8.18
CA VAL A 267 -21.67 -4.20 6.83
C VAL A 267 -22.92 -3.55 6.25
N LYS A 268 -24.09 -4.19 6.38
CA LYS A 268 -25.36 -3.66 5.87
C LYS A 268 -25.74 -2.35 6.56
N GLU A 269 -25.58 -2.27 7.88
CA GLU A 269 -25.81 -1.05 8.65
C GLU A 269 -24.86 0.06 8.19
N SER A 270 -23.56 -0.25 8.10
CA SER A 270 -22.53 0.69 7.66
C SER A 270 -22.77 1.22 6.24
N LEU A 271 -23.19 0.36 5.32
CA LEU A 271 -23.53 0.74 3.95
C LEU A 271 -24.84 1.54 3.88
N SER A 272 -25.84 1.25 4.73
CA SER A 272 -27.12 1.98 4.73
C SER A 272 -26.99 3.46 5.09
N GLU A 273 -25.89 3.83 5.73
CA GLU A 273 -25.56 5.21 6.08
C GLU A 273 -24.98 6.04 4.93
N LEU A 274 -24.66 5.41 3.78
CA LEU A 274 -23.95 6.01 2.65
C LEU A 274 -24.90 6.36 1.49
N ASN A 275 -24.43 7.23 0.59
CA ASN A 275 -25.22 7.85 -0.48
C ASN A 275 -24.87 7.30 -1.88
N TYR A 276 -24.37 6.07 -1.96
CA TYR A 276 -24.04 5.43 -3.23
C TYR A 276 -25.30 5.01 -4.03
N ILE A 277 -25.12 4.69 -5.30
CA ILE A 277 -26.19 4.17 -6.16
C ILE A 277 -26.47 2.71 -5.77
N SER A 278 -27.57 2.46 -5.08
CA SER A 278 -27.88 1.15 -4.47
C SER A 278 -27.74 -0.05 -5.42
N SER A 279 -28.15 0.09 -6.68
CA SER A 279 -28.06 -0.96 -7.71
C SER A 279 -26.64 -1.30 -8.16
N THR A 280 -25.63 -0.57 -7.67
CA THR A 280 -24.21 -0.75 -8.02
C THR A 280 -23.39 -1.37 -6.91
N LEU A 281 -24.05 -1.90 -5.86
CA LEU A 281 -23.37 -2.69 -4.84
C LEU A 281 -22.97 -4.06 -5.41
N PHE A 282 -21.67 -4.25 -5.52
CA PHE A 282 -21.04 -5.51 -5.90
C PHE A 282 -20.17 -6.00 -4.75
N SER A 283 -20.21 -7.29 -4.47
CA SER A 283 -19.40 -7.90 -3.41
C SER A 283 -18.76 -9.21 -3.85
N SER A 284 -17.66 -9.56 -3.20
CA SER A 284 -16.96 -10.82 -3.35
C SER A 284 -16.40 -11.24 -1.99
N GLU A 285 -16.34 -12.54 -1.74
CA GLU A 285 -15.67 -13.09 -0.56
C GLU A 285 -14.43 -13.86 -1.02
N VAL A 286 -13.26 -13.40 -0.59
CA VAL A 286 -11.97 -13.96 -0.98
C VAL A 286 -11.12 -14.19 0.26
N THR A 287 -10.06 -14.99 0.16
CA THR A 287 -9.10 -15.10 1.25
C THR A 287 -8.36 -13.78 1.48
N TYR A 288 -7.86 -13.57 2.70
CA TYR A 288 -7.07 -12.37 3.00
C TYR A 288 -5.84 -12.22 2.10
N GLN A 289 -5.18 -13.33 1.77
CA GLN A 289 -4.04 -13.33 0.86
C GLN A 289 -4.43 -12.94 -0.57
N GLU A 290 -5.52 -13.50 -1.12
CA GLU A 290 -6.01 -13.16 -2.46
C GLU A 290 -6.39 -11.68 -2.57
N PHE A 291 -7.00 -11.12 -1.52
CA PHE A 291 -7.32 -9.69 -1.48
C PHE A 291 -6.05 -8.82 -1.50
N LEU A 292 -5.07 -9.13 -0.64
CA LEU A 292 -3.85 -8.31 -0.55
C LEU A 292 -2.97 -8.42 -1.81
N ASP A 293 -2.90 -9.58 -2.46
CA ASP A 293 -2.10 -9.79 -3.68
C ASP A 293 -2.89 -9.57 -4.99
N ARG A 294 -4.08 -8.95 -4.91
CA ARG A 294 -4.99 -8.74 -6.05
C ARG A 294 -4.35 -8.04 -7.26
N VAL A 295 -3.37 -7.17 -7.03
CA VAL A 295 -2.69 -6.43 -8.13
C VAL A 295 -1.70 -7.32 -8.87
N HIS A 296 -1.16 -8.38 -8.26
CA HIS A 296 -0.28 -9.33 -8.97
C HIS A 296 -1.05 -10.07 -10.08
N VAL A 297 -2.34 -10.36 -9.88
CA VAL A 297 -3.21 -10.91 -10.95
C VAL A 297 -3.27 -9.96 -12.16
N SER A 298 -3.34 -8.64 -11.91
CA SER A 298 -3.30 -7.63 -12.98
C SER A 298 -1.91 -7.51 -13.62
N GLU A 299 -0.83 -7.58 -12.83
CA GLU A 299 0.54 -7.65 -13.37
C GLU A 299 0.66 -8.80 -14.37
N MET A 300 0.28 -10.01 -13.99
CA MET A 300 0.42 -11.19 -14.84
C MET A 300 -0.37 -11.06 -16.14
N LYS A 301 -1.58 -10.47 -16.08
CA LYS A 301 -2.40 -10.16 -17.27
C LYS A 301 -1.78 -9.08 -18.16
N LEU A 302 -1.11 -8.08 -17.60
CA LEU A 302 -0.44 -7.03 -18.39
C LEU A 302 0.87 -7.55 -18.98
N ARG A 303 1.63 -8.35 -18.24
CA ARG A 303 2.85 -9.02 -18.73
C ARG A 303 2.55 -9.91 -19.93
N SER A 304 1.48 -10.70 -19.89
CA SER A 304 1.10 -11.56 -21.03
C SER A 304 0.72 -10.79 -22.29
N LYS A 305 0.41 -9.50 -22.16
CA LYS A 305 0.12 -8.57 -23.26
C LYS A 305 1.31 -7.67 -23.62
N GLY A 306 2.45 -7.80 -22.95
CA GLY A 306 3.60 -6.90 -23.12
C GLY A 306 3.34 -5.47 -22.62
N GLN A 307 2.34 -5.27 -21.75
CA GLN A 307 1.91 -3.95 -21.26
C GLN A 307 2.43 -3.62 -19.86
N TRP A 308 3.29 -4.45 -19.29
CA TRP A 308 3.90 -4.19 -17.98
C TRP A 308 5.24 -3.48 -18.07
N GLU A 309 6.13 -3.86 -18.99
CA GLU A 309 7.44 -3.19 -19.13
C GLU A 309 7.35 -2.03 -20.13
N VAL A 310 6.40 -1.12 -19.88
CA VAL A 310 6.14 0.09 -20.68
C VAL A 310 6.41 1.35 -19.86
N PRO A 311 6.52 2.54 -20.48
CA PRO A 311 6.60 3.78 -19.71
C PRO A 311 5.38 3.99 -18.80
N HIS A 312 5.63 4.27 -17.52
CA HIS A 312 4.61 4.55 -16.51
C HIS A 312 4.74 5.98 -16.00
N PRO A 313 4.17 6.99 -16.68
CA PRO A 313 4.26 8.39 -16.27
C PRO A 313 3.27 8.71 -15.13
N TRP A 314 3.35 7.97 -14.02
CA TRP A 314 2.41 8.16 -12.91
C TRP A 314 2.63 9.50 -12.21
N LEU A 315 1.53 10.08 -11.73
CA LEU A 315 1.50 11.27 -10.92
C LEU A 315 0.84 10.93 -9.57
N ASN A 316 1.62 11.00 -8.48
CA ASN A 316 1.14 10.70 -7.13
C ASN A 316 1.15 11.99 -6.30
N LEU A 317 0.00 12.38 -5.75
CA LEU A 317 -0.20 13.66 -5.08
C LEU A 317 -0.87 13.46 -3.72
N LEU A 318 -0.47 14.28 -2.74
CA LEU A 318 -1.21 14.48 -1.50
C LEU A 318 -1.98 15.80 -1.60
N VAL A 319 -3.31 15.73 -1.67
CA VAL A 319 -4.17 16.91 -1.80
C VAL A 319 -4.87 17.18 -0.47
N PRO A 320 -4.77 18.40 0.10
CA PRO A 320 -5.47 18.74 1.33
C PRO A 320 -6.99 18.63 1.18
N ARG A 321 -7.66 18.13 2.22
CA ARG A 321 -9.13 18.01 2.30
C ARG A 321 -9.86 19.29 1.85
N SER A 322 -9.39 20.46 2.28
CA SER A 322 -10.01 21.75 1.97
C SER A 322 -10.01 22.10 0.47
N ARG A 323 -9.18 21.44 -0.34
CA ARG A 323 -9.03 21.72 -1.79
C ARG A 323 -9.47 20.54 -2.66
N VAL A 324 -9.88 19.41 -2.08
CA VAL A 324 -10.14 18.18 -2.85
C VAL A 324 -11.28 18.33 -3.87
N ASN A 325 -12.35 19.06 -3.52
CA ASN A 325 -13.46 19.33 -4.43
C ASN A 325 -13.07 20.26 -5.59
N GLU A 326 -12.23 21.27 -5.32
CA GLU A 326 -11.71 22.16 -6.35
C GLU A 326 -10.76 21.41 -7.29
N PHE A 327 -9.89 20.58 -6.72
CA PHE A 327 -9.02 19.69 -7.48
C PHE A 327 -9.83 18.75 -8.38
N ALA A 328 -10.86 18.10 -7.86
CA ALA A 328 -11.72 17.20 -8.64
C ALA A 328 -12.42 17.93 -9.78
N LYS A 329 -12.95 19.13 -9.54
CA LYS A 329 -13.57 19.96 -10.58
C LYS A 329 -12.57 20.34 -11.67
N GLY A 330 -11.35 20.75 -11.31
CA GLY A 330 -10.32 21.16 -12.26
C GLY A 330 -9.70 19.99 -13.01
N VAL A 331 -9.46 18.86 -12.34
CA VAL A 331 -8.76 17.71 -12.92
C VAL A 331 -9.73 16.72 -13.55
N PHE A 332 -10.66 16.17 -12.78
CA PHE A 332 -11.59 15.13 -13.26
C PHE A 332 -12.74 15.70 -14.09
N GLY A 333 -13.07 16.99 -13.90
CA GLY A 333 -14.11 17.67 -14.65
C GLY A 333 -13.64 18.41 -15.90
N ASN A 334 -12.32 18.57 -16.12
CA ASN A 334 -11.80 19.38 -17.21
C ASN A 334 -10.50 18.83 -17.84
N ILE A 335 -9.44 18.61 -17.04
CA ILE A 335 -8.13 18.19 -17.60
C ILE A 335 -8.17 16.75 -18.12
N LEU A 336 -8.78 15.82 -17.38
CA LEU A 336 -8.88 14.42 -17.78
C LEU A 336 -10.16 14.15 -18.57
N THR A 337 -10.01 13.58 -19.77
CA THR A 337 -11.13 13.26 -20.67
C THR A 337 -11.58 11.81 -20.61
N ASP A 338 -10.71 10.90 -20.16
CA ASP A 338 -10.99 9.49 -19.94
C ASP A 338 -9.97 8.87 -18.96
N THR A 339 -10.28 7.69 -18.43
CA THR A 339 -9.37 6.89 -17.58
C THR A 339 -9.10 5.51 -18.20
N SER A 340 -8.95 5.44 -19.53
CA SER A 340 -8.77 4.16 -20.23
C SER A 340 -7.35 3.59 -20.09
N ASN A 341 -6.33 4.46 -19.99
CA ASN A 341 -4.92 4.09 -19.96
C ASN A 341 -4.35 3.80 -18.56
N GLY A 342 -5.18 3.88 -17.51
CA GLY A 342 -4.76 3.58 -16.15
C GLY A 342 -5.79 3.98 -15.10
N PRO A 343 -5.74 3.38 -13.90
CA PRO A 343 -6.61 3.77 -12.80
C PRO A 343 -6.23 5.16 -12.27
N VAL A 344 -7.24 5.93 -11.86
CA VAL A 344 -7.05 7.15 -11.06
C VAL A 344 -7.57 6.84 -9.66
N ILE A 345 -6.67 6.78 -8.69
CA ILE A 345 -6.97 6.39 -7.30
C ILE A 345 -7.10 7.65 -6.46
N VAL A 346 -8.14 7.71 -5.62
CA VAL A 346 -8.41 8.83 -4.72
C VAL A 346 -9.07 8.32 -3.44
N TYR A 347 -8.45 8.62 -2.30
CA TYR A 347 -8.98 8.30 -0.98
C TYR A 347 -8.36 9.20 0.09
N PRO A 348 -9.09 9.50 1.17
CA PRO A 348 -8.56 10.28 2.28
C PRO A 348 -7.75 9.42 3.24
N VAL A 349 -6.82 10.05 3.97
CA VAL A 349 -6.07 9.44 5.09
C VAL A 349 -6.04 10.38 6.28
N ASN A 350 -5.89 9.83 7.48
CA ASN A 350 -5.84 10.59 8.71
C ASN A 350 -4.41 11.03 9.02
N LYS A 351 -4.12 12.34 8.99
CA LYS A 351 -2.80 12.90 9.34
C LYS A 351 -2.34 12.49 10.75
N SER A 352 -3.24 12.26 11.69
CA SER A 352 -2.92 11.81 13.06
C SER A 352 -2.22 10.45 13.12
N LYS A 353 -2.26 9.66 12.04
CA LYS A 353 -1.56 8.37 11.92
C LYS A 353 -0.17 8.48 11.29
N TRP A 354 0.26 9.70 10.97
CA TRP A 354 1.57 10.02 10.43
C TRP A 354 2.42 10.66 11.53
N ASP A 355 3.61 10.14 11.75
CA ASP A 355 4.57 10.78 12.65
C ASP A 355 5.13 12.04 11.99
N ASN A 356 5.00 13.20 12.63
CA ASN A 356 5.49 14.47 12.07
C ASN A 356 7.02 14.62 12.14
N ARG A 357 7.73 13.67 12.77
CA ARG A 357 9.20 13.64 12.86
C ARG A 357 9.86 12.96 11.66
N SER A 358 9.10 12.11 10.96
CA SER A 358 9.55 11.33 9.80
C SER A 358 9.21 12.05 8.49
#